data_AF-A0A9W6L891-F1
#
_entry.id   AF-A0A9W6L891-F1
#
_cell.length_a   1.000
_cell.length_b   1.000
_cell.length_c   1.000
_cell.angle_alpha   90.00
_cell.angle_beta   90.00
_cell.angle_gamma   90.00
#
_symmetry.space_group_name_H-M   'P 1'
#
loop_
_entity.id
_entity.type
_entity.pdbx_description
1 polymer ?
#
loop_
_entity_poly.entity_id
_entity_poly.type
_entity_poly.pdbx_seq_one_letter_code
_entity_poly.pdbx_strand_id
1 'polypeptide(L)'
;MEFFAKIYQWVKRSGFFQRVAATLAGKAAESIKDIAVSVVSELASGNFTGEEKRRIAFSRIEAAAVREGKELGASAINLAIEMAVALVKEA
;
A
#
# COMPACT_ATOMS: atom_id res chain seq x y z
N MET A 1 15.01 2.44 -6.40
CA MET A 1 14.23 3.52 -5.75
C MET A 1 13.51 4.44 -6.75
N GLU A 2 14.03 4.66 -7.97
CA GLU A 2 13.47 5.63 -8.93
C GLU A 2 12.07 5.32 -9.50
N PHE A 3 11.76 4.05 -9.76
CA PHE A 3 10.49 3.66 -10.39
C PHE A 3 9.26 4.10 -9.57
N PHE A 4 9.28 3.85 -8.26
CA PHE A 4 8.18 4.22 -7.35
C PHE A 4 8.10 5.72 -7.08
N ALA A 5 9.22 6.45 -7.17
CA ALA A 5 9.22 7.90 -7.06
C ALA A 5 8.52 8.55 -8.28
N LYS A 6 8.71 7.98 -9.48
CA LYS A 6 8.02 8.42 -10.69
C LYS A 6 6.51 8.15 -10.62
N ILE A 7 6.11 6.97 -10.15
CA ILE A 7 4.69 6.64 -9.92
C ILE A 7 4.08 7.60 -8.90
N TYR A 8 4.75 7.85 -7.77
CA TYR A 8 4.27 8.78 -6.75
C TYR A 8 4.07 10.21 -7.29
N GLN A 9 5.06 10.76 -7.98
CA GLN A 9 4.95 12.11 -8.57
C GLN A 9 3.81 12.19 -9.59
N TRP A 10 3.61 11.13 -10.38
CA TRP A 10 2.50 11.01 -11.32
C TRP A 10 1.14 10.93 -10.59
N VAL A 11 1.02 10.14 -9.52
CA VAL A 11 -0.21 9.98 -8.74
C VAL A 11 -0.57 11.29 -8.02
N LYS A 12 0.40 11.95 -7.38
CA LYS A 12 0.19 13.23 -6.68
C LYS A 12 -0.26 14.33 -7.64
N ARG A 13 0.35 14.41 -8.82
CA ARG A 13 0.05 15.44 -9.82
C ARG A 13 -1.29 15.23 -10.55
N SER A 14 -1.79 13.99 -10.61
CA SER A 14 -3.00 13.63 -11.36
C SER A 14 -4.29 13.66 -10.54
N GLY A 15 -4.22 13.85 -9.21
CA GLY A 15 -5.38 13.72 -8.32
C GLY A 15 -5.93 12.28 -8.28
N PHE A 16 -5.13 11.29 -8.68
CA PHE A 16 -5.55 9.90 -8.78
C PHE A 16 -5.96 9.32 -7.42
N PHE A 17 -5.25 9.63 -6.34
CA PHE A 17 -5.65 9.19 -4.99
C PHE A 17 -7.03 9.73 -4.58
N GLN A 18 -7.39 10.96 -4.94
CA GLN A 18 -8.72 11.51 -4.65
C GLN A 18 -9.82 10.75 -5.41
N ARG A 19 -9.56 10.42 -6.68
CA ARG A 19 -10.48 9.64 -7.50
C ARG A 19 -10.61 8.21 -7.00
N VAL A 20 -9.50 7.59 -6.63
CA VAL A 20 -9.46 6.23 -6.11
C VAL A 20 -10.12 6.15 -4.73
N ALA A 21 -9.87 7.11 -3.83
CA ALA A 21 -10.52 7.17 -2.52
C ALA A 21 -12.06 7.19 -2.61
N ALA A 22 -12.62 7.75 -3.68
CA ALA A 22 -14.07 7.73 -3.92
C ALA A 22 -14.61 6.34 -4.35
N THR A 23 -13.74 5.43 -4.82
CA THR A 23 -14.14 4.08 -5.26
C THR A 23 -14.27 3.11 -4.08
N LEU A 24 -14.99 2.00 -4.30
CA LEU A 24 -15.06 0.91 -3.31
C LEU A 24 -13.69 0.33 -2.99
N ALA A 25 -12.80 0.19 -3.98
CA ALA A 25 -11.44 -0.30 -3.77
C ALA A 25 -10.60 0.68 -2.93
N GLY A 26 -10.78 1.99 -3.12
CA GLY A 26 -10.12 3.01 -2.31
C GLY A 26 -10.57 3.00 -0.86
N LYS A 27 -11.88 2.92 -0.61
CA LYS A 27 -12.42 2.79 0.75
C LYS A 27 -11.95 1.50 1.43
N ALA A 28 -11.92 0.40 0.68
CA ALA A 28 -11.39 -0.88 1.16
C ALA A 28 -9.90 -0.78 1.50
N ALA A 29 -9.08 -0.17 0.64
CA ALA A 29 -7.65 0.06 0.90
C ALA A 29 -7.42 1.00 2.09
N GLU A 30 -8.22 2.05 2.23
CA GLU A 30 -8.17 2.99 3.35
C GLU A 30 -8.50 2.27 4.68
N SER A 31 -9.42 1.32 4.67
CA SER A 31 -9.81 0.55 5.87
C SER A 31 -8.68 -0.29 6.48
N ILE A 32 -7.58 -0.52 5.73
CA ILE A 32 -6.38 -1.24 6.18
C ILE A 32 -5.13 -0.36 6.12
N LYS A 33 -5.30 0.97 6.04
CA LYS A 33 -4.19 1.93 5.96
C LYS A 33 -3.13 1.70 7.03
N ASP A 34 -3.55 1.59 8.30
CA ASP A 34 -2.59 1.51 9.42
C ASP A 34 -1.78 0.20 9.37
N ILE A 35 -2.43 -0.90 9.00
CA ILE A 35 -1.77 -2.20 8.74
C ILE A 35 -0.75 -2.05 7.63
N ALA A 36 -1.15 -1.47 6.50
CA ALA A 36 -0.30 -1.33 5.32
C ALA A 36 0.91 -0.43 5.61
N VAL A 37 0.70 0.70 6.29
CA VAL A 37 1.77 1.61 6.70
C VAL A 37 2.74 0.93 7.65
N SER A 38 2.26 0.21 8.66
CA SER A 38 3.12 -0.53 9.60
C SER A 38 4.00 -1.55 8.88
N VAL A 39 3.38 -2.43 8.07
CA VAL A 39 4.08 -3.50 7.34
C VAL A 39 5.10 -2.92 6.36
N VAL A 40 4.73 -1.89 5.60
CA VAL A 40 5.64 -1.26 4.64
C VAL A 40 6.79 -0.54 5.34
N SER A 41 6.55 0.09 6.50
CA SER A 41 7.58 0.75 7.30
C SER A 41 8.62 -0.26 7.80
N GLU A 42 8.16 -1.39 8.35
CA GLU A 42 9.04 -2.49 8.80
C GLU A 42 9.90 -3.04 7.65
N LEU A 43 9.27 -3.24 6.48
CA LEU A 43 9.97 -3.77 5.32
C LEU A 43 10.91 -2.74 4.69
N ALA A 44 10.64 -1.45 4.83
CA ALA A 44 11.51 -0.39 4.34
C ALA A 44 12.91 -0.49 4.98
N SER A 45 13.00 -0.75 6.28
CA SER A 45 14.27 -0.93 7.00
C SER A 45 14.96 -2.29 6.80
N GLY A 46 14.30 -3.26 6.15
CA GLY A 46 14.86 -4.60 5.94
C GLY A 46 15.75 -4.75 4.70
N ASN A 47 16.59 -5.80 4.70
CA ASN A 47 17.53 -6.18 3.64
C ASN A 47 16.91 -7.07 2.54
N PHE A 48 15.68 -6.80 2.16
CA PHE A 48 15.01 -7.50 1.05
C PHE A 48 15.13 -6.73 -0.26
N THR A 49 15.09 -7.42 -1.40
CA THR A 49 14.92 -6.77 -2.70
C THR A 49 13.54 -6.10 -2.82
N GLY A 50 13.39 -5.17 -3.75
CA GLY A 50 12.10 -4.48 -3.94
C GLY A 50 10.94 -5.42 -4.29
N GLU A 51 11.22 -6.50 -5.01
CA GLU A 51 10.21 -7.51 -5.37
C GLU A 51 9.81 -8.36 -4.15
N GLU A 52 10.79 -8.82 -3.37
CA GLU A 52 10.54 -9.54 -2.13
C GLU A 52 9.73 -8.70 -1.14
N LYS A 53 10.07 -7.40 -0.98
CA LYS A 53 9.29 -6.48 -0.12
C LYS A 53 7.83 -6.42 -0.56
N ARG A 54 7.55 -6.33 -1.86
CA ARG A 54 6.16 -6.29 -2.36
C ARG A 54 5.41 -7.59 -2.06
N ARG A 55 6.02 -8.75 -2.34
CA ARG A 55 5.41 -10.05 -2.08
C ARG A 55 5.14 -10.27 -0.59
N ILE A 56 6.12 -9.94 0.25
CA ILE A 56 6.00 -10.06 1.71
C ILE A 56 4.94 -9.09 2.24
N ALA A 57 4.92 -7.84 1.75
CA ALA A 57 3.92 -6.85 2.14
C ALA A 57 2.51 -7.35 1.83
N PHE A 58 2.29 -7.83 0.60
CA PHE A 58 1.00 -8.38 0.18
C PHE A 58 0.54 -9.50 1.11
N SER A 59 1.38 -10.52 1.31
CA SER A 59 1.04 -11.66 2.16
C SER A 59 0.76 -11.26 3.62
N ARG A 60 1.56 -10.34 4.18
CA ARG A 60 1.37 -9.88 5.57
C ARG A 60 0.10 -9.05 5.74
N ILE A 61 -0.18 -8.16 4.79
CA ILE A 61 -1.37 -7.31 4.83
C ILE A 61 -2.63 -8.14 4.61
N GLU A 62 -2.61 -9.10 3.68
CA GLU A 62 -3.70 -10.05 3.46
C GLU A 62 -4.00 -10.85 4.74
N ALA A 63 -2.97 -11.47 5.34
CA ALA A 63 -3.13 -12.22 6.57
C ALA A 63 -3.64 -11.36 7.74
N ALA A 64 -3.20 -10.10 7.84
CA ALA A 64 -3.69 -9.17 8.85
C ALA A 64 -5.15 -8.75 8.59
N ALA A 65 -5.51 -8.44 7.35
CA ALA A 65 -6.87 -8.08 6.98
C ALA A 65 -7.85 -9.23 7.28
N VAL A 66 -7.49 -10.46 6.95
CA VAL A 66 -8.29 -11.66 7.27
C VAL A 66 -8.48 -11.83 8.77
N ARG A 67 -7.44 -11.63 9.59
CA ARG A 67 -7.55 -11.68 11.07
C ARG A 67 -8.49 -10.60 11.63
N GLU A 68 -8.62 -9.46 10.95
CA GLU A 68 -9.57 -8.41 11.29
C GLU A 68 -10.98 -8.64 10.70
N GLY A 69 -11.23 -9.79 10.08
CA GLY A 69 -12.51 -10.10 9.43
C GLY A 69 -12.74 -9.32 8.13
N LYS A 70 -11.69 -8.80 7.51
CA LYS A 70 -11.74 -8.05 6.24
C LYS A 70 -11.25 -8.94 5.10
N GLU A 71 -12.18 -9.46 4.31
CA GLU A 71 -11.86 -10.14 3.05
C GLU A 71 -11.71 -9.10 1.93
N LEU A 72 -10.47 -8.75 1.64
CA LEU A 72 -10.17 -7.72 0.63
C LEU A 72 -9.66 -8.36 -0.65
N GLY A 73 -10.15 -7.87 -1.78
CA GLY A 73 -9.61 -8.26 -3.08
C GLY A 73 -8.16 -7.79 -3.24
N ALA A 74 -7.38 -8.55 -4.03
CA ALA A 74 -5.97 -8.26 -4.30
C ALA A 74 -5.72 -6.81 -4.79
N SER A 75 -6.65 -6.24 -5.56
CA SER A 75 -6.56 -4.85 -6.03
C SER A 75 -6.57 -3.82 -4.88
N ALA A 76 -7.39 -4.04 -3.84
CA ALA A 76 -7.44 -3.16 -2.68
C ALA A 76 -6.17 -3.27 -1.83
N ILE A 77 -5.63 -4.50 -1.67
CA ILE A 77 -4.38 -4.74 -0.95
C ILE A 77 -3.20 -4.09 -1.68
N ASN A 78 -3.09 -4.28 -3.00
CA ASN A 78 -2.05 -3.66 -3.80
C ASN A 78 -2.11 -2.13 -3.72
N LEU A 79 -3.31 -1.56 -3.79
CA LEU A 79 -3.51 -0.13 -3.64
C LEU A 79 -3.08 0.37 -2.25
N ALA A 80 -3.44 -0.36 -1.18
CA ALA A 80 -3.02 -0.01 0.18
C ALA A 80 -1.49 -0.01 0.33
N ILE A 81 -0.79 -0.96 -0.31
CA ILE A 81 0.67 -1.00 -0.35
C ILE A 81 1.23 0.23 -1.05
N GLU A 82 0.70 0.58 -2.23
CA GLU A 82 1.16 1.76 -2.98
C GLU A 82 0.97 3.06 -2.18
N MET A 83 -0.17 3.21 -1.51
CA MET A 83 -0.45 4.33 -0.62
C MET A 83 0.52 4.36 0.57
N ALA A 84 0.75 3.22 1.21
CA ALA A 84 1.67 3.11 2.33
C ALA A 84 3.11 3.45 1.93
N VAL A 85 3.58 2.98 0.77
CA VAL A 85 4.90 3.35 0.23
C VAL A 85 5.01 4.85 -0.02
N ALA A 86 3.94 5.49 -0.50
CA ALA A 86 3.91 6.94 -0.69
C ALA A 86 4.03 7.68 0.65
N LEU A 87 3.28 7.26 1.67
CA LEU A 87 3.28 7.89 2.99
C LEU A 87 4.61 7.71 3.74
N VAL A 88 5.18 6.50 3.73
CA VAL A 88 6.46 6.20 4.41
C VAL A 88 7.63 6.96 3.80
N LYS A 89 7.52 7.44 2.56
CA LYS A 89 8.54 8.29 1.93
C LYS A 89 8.34 9.78 2.17
N GLU A 90 7.17 10.22 2.63
CA GLU A 90 6.93 11.60 3.05
C GLU A 90 7.33 11.85 4.51
N ALA A 91 7.34 10.81 5.35
CA ALA A 91 7.78 10.83 6.75
C ALA A 91 9.31 10.79 6.88
#